data_AF-A0A941SM13-F1
#
_entry.id   AF-A0A941SM13-F1
#
_cell.length_a   1.000
_cell.length_b   1.000
_cell.length_c   1.000
_cell.angle_alpha   90.00
_cell.angle_beta   90.00
_cell.angle_gamma   90.00
#
_symmetry.space_group_name_H-M   'P 1'
#
loop_
_entity.id
_entity.type
_entity.pdbx_description
1 polymer ?
#
loop_
_entity_poly.entity_id
_entity_poly.type
_entity_poly.pdbx_seq_one_letter_code
_entity_poly.pdbx_strand_id
1 'polypeptide(L)'
;MIKKELTYAAFMEVLQVIFAEGQKPSVRGLRARLGGGSNSTIVEYLRRWRSESALEESAAGHELSESIKSSLRAEFGRVAQIIRTDEAVLRTQIEAQLQETAELLKESEARYQELETQRQTEQATAQQSILSLEKQLSAREERIDTLEYQIQEFSEKLKAIWIEQNTEHHAAAKAEGRAELAEEMIIKLETQLANASREQETLKQALKAAEIQVAVLKSHAAIEN
;
A
#
# COMPACT_ATOMS: atom_id res chain seq x y z
N MET A 1 -0.91 -32.39 -65.78
CA MET A 1 -0.14 -33.64 -65.62
C MET A 1 1.24 -33.28 -65.09
N ILE A 2 1.46 -33.49 -63.79
CA ILE A 2 2.74 -33.21 -63.14
C ILE A 2 3.74 -34.25 -63.66
N LYS A 3 4.80 -33.81 -64.36
CA LYS A 3 5.91 -34.69 -64.72
C LYS A 3 6.52 -35.19 -63.42
N LYS A 4 6.29 -36.46 -63.07
CA LYS A 4 6.96 -37.12 -61.96
C LYS A 4 8.47 -37.07 -62.25
N GLU A 5 9.22 -36.31 -61.46
CA GLU A 5 10.67 -36.25 -61.60
C GLU A 5 11.25 -37.63 -61.32
N LEU A 6 12.08 -38.14 -62.23
CA LEU A 6 12.73 -39.43 -62.08
C LEU A 6 13.89 -39.27 -61.09
N THR A 7 13.84 -39.99 -59.97
CA THR A 7 14.92 -39.99 -58.98
C THR A 7 15.93 -41.13 -59.25
N TYR A 8 17.18 -40.95 -58.81
CA TYR A 8 18.22 -41.98 -58.94
C TYR A 8 17.88 -43.27 -58.18
N ALA A 9 17.22 -43.15 -57.01
CA ALA A 9 16.78 -44.31 -56.22
C ALA A 9 15.79 -45.20 -56.99
N ALA A 10 14.76 -44.60 -57.59
CA ALA A 10 13.79 -45.34 -58.40
C ALA A 10 14.43 -45.97 -59.65
N PHE A 11 15.41 -45.29 -60.25
CA PHE A 11 16.22 -45.84 -61.34
C PHE A 11 17.01 -47.09 -60.89
N MET A 12 17.64 -47.05 -59.71
CA MET A 12 18.44 -48.16 -59.17
C MET A 12 17.59 -49.40 -58.84
N GLU A 13 16.39 -49.22 -58.28
CA GLU A 13 15.46 -50.33 -58.02
C GLU A 13 15.09 -51.06 -59.31
N VAL A 14 14.70 -50.33 -60.36
CA VAL A 14 14.36 -50.93 -61.66
C VAL A 14 15.58 -51.58 -62.30
N LEU A 15 16.75 -50.97 -62.16
CA LEU A 15 18.00 -51.51 -62.68
C LEU A 15 18.33 -52.86 -62.04
N GLN A 16 18.18 -52.99 -60.71
CA GLN A 16 18.39 -54.24 -59.98
C GLN A 16 17.43 -55.33 -60.46
N VAL A 17 16.16 -55.02 -60.71
CA VAL A 17 15.18 -55.98 -61.25
C VAL A 17 15.58 -56.46 -62.65
N ILE A 18 16.02 -55.56 -63.54
CA ILE A 18 16.50 -55.93 -64.88
C ILE A 18 17.71 -56.86 -64.80
N PHE A 19 18.62 -56.61 -63.87
CA PHE A 19 19.78 -57.47 -63.64
C PHE A 19 19.41 -58.83 -63.03
N ALA A 20 18.49 -58.87 -62.07
CA ALA A 20 18.02 -60.12 -61.46
C ALA A 20 17.34 -61.06 -62.49
N GLU A 21 16.73 -60.48 -63.53
CA GLU A 21 16.18 -61.22 -64.67
C GLU A 21 17.24 -61.66 -65.70
N GLY A 22 18.52 -61.37 -65.46
CA GLY A 22 19.63 -61.72 -66.36
C GLY A 22 19.69 -60.86 -67.63
N GLN A 23 18.98 -59.74 -67.68
CA GLN A 23 18.91 -58.87 -68.85
C GLN A 23 19.94 -57.73 -68.78
N LYS A 24 20.46 -57.31 -69.93
CA LYS A 24 21.34 -56.13 -69.99
C LYS A 24 20.51 -54.84 -69.93
N PRO A 25 20.84 -53.89 -69.05
CA PRO A 25 20.10 -52.65 -68.94
C PRO A 25 20.24 -51.80 -70.20
N SER A 26 19.10 -51.46 -70.80
CA SER A 26 19.00 -50.55 -71.95
C SER A 26 18.11 -49.36 -71.59
N VAL A 27 18.40 -48.19 -72.16
CA VAL A 27 17.62 -46.96 -71.91
C VAL A 27 16.14 -47.16 -72.22
N ARG A 28 15.83 -47.93 -73.28
CA ARG A 28 14.46 -48.27 -73.67
C ARG A 28 13.78 -49.18 -72.65
N GLY A 29 14.47 -50.21 -72.15
CA GLY A 29 13.94 -51.13 -71.14
C GLY A 29 13.72 -50.45 -69.79
N LEU A 30 14.66 -49.61 -69.36
CA LEU A 30 14.57 -48.81 -68.15
C LEU A 30 13.39 -47.83 -68.22
N ARG A 31 13.24 -47.10 -69.34
CA ARG A 31 12.13 -46.16 -69.53
C ARG A 31 10.76 -46.85 -69.52
N ALA A 32 10.65 -48.02 -70.12
CA ALA A 32 9.41 -48.79 -70.15
C ALA A 32 8.97 -49.23 -68.73
N ARG A 33 9.91 -49.64 -67.89
CA ARG A 33 9.65 -50.09 -66.51
C ARG A 33 9.47 -48.94 -65.52
N LEU A 34 10.13 -47.80 -65.74
CA LEU A 34 9.97 -46.60 -64.94
C LEU A 34 8.67 -45.83 -65.24
N GLY A 35 7.94 -46.20 -66.30
CA GLY A 35 6.68 -45.55 -66.71
C GLY A 35 6.84 -44.13 -67.27
N GLY A 36 8.07 -43.69 -67.55
CA GLY A 36 8.36 -42.32 -68.00
C GLY A 36 9.80 -41.88 -67.76
N GLY A 37 10.05 -40.57 -67.82
CA GLY A 37 11.37 -39.96 -67.66
C GLY A 37 12.01 -39.52 -68.97
N SER A 38 12.86 -38.48 -68.90
CA SER A 38 13.64 -38.04 -70.05
C SER A 38 14.73 -39.08 -70.37
N ASN A 39 14.92 -39.39 -71.65
CA ASN A 39 16.02 -40.25 -72.09
C ASN A 39 17.38 -39.70 -71.64
N SER A 40 17.53 -38.37 -71.57
CA SER A 40 18.75 -37.73 -71.10
C SER A 40 19.07 -38.09 -69.64
N THR A 41 18.08 -38.03 -68.76
CA THR A 41 18.21 -38.36 -67.32
C THR A 41 18.52 -39.84 -67.11
N ILE A 42 17.86 -40.73 -67.87
CA ILE A 42 18.12 -42.18 -67.78
C ILE A 42 19.53 -42.51 -68.26
N VAL A 43 20.01 -41.86 -69.34
CA VAL A 43 21.37 -42.04 -69.84
C VAL A 43 22.40 -41.55 -68.82
N GLU A 44 22.14 -40.43 -68.17
CA GLU A 44 23.00 -39.88 -67.12
C GLU A 44 23.10 -40.82 -65.91
N TYR A 45 21.98 -41.32 -65.42
CA TYR A 45 21.94 -42.30 -64.33
C TYR A 45 22.60 -43.63 -64.69
N LEU A 46 22.40 -44.11 -65.92
CA LEU A 46 23.06 -45.33 -66.39
C LEU A 46 24.57 -45.14 -66.53
N ARG A 47 25.04 -43.95 -66.93
CA ARG A 47 26.46 -43.61 -66.96
C ARG A 47 27.04 -43.54 -65.55
N ARG A 48 26.34 -42.89 -64.62
CA ARG A 48 26.72 -42.79 -63.20
C ARG A 48 26.85 -44.17 -62.56
N TRP A 49 25.85 -45.02 -62.72
CA TRP A 49 25.88 -46.39 -62.21
C TRP A 49 27.04 -47.19 -62.81
N ARG A 50 27.27 -47.12 -64.13
CA ARG A 50 28.41 -47.80 -64.76
C ARG A 50 29.75 -47.33 -64.22
N SER A 51 29.91 -46.04 -63.93
CA SER A 51 31.14 -45.54 -63.31
C SER A 51 31.30 -45.99 -61.85
N GLU A 52 30.21 -46.02 -61.08
CA GLU A 52 30.21 -46.49 -59.68
C GLU A 52 30.55 -48.00 -59.64
N SER A 53 29.90 -48.82 -60.46
CA SER A 53 30.17 -50.26 -60.53
C SER A 53 31.56 -50.59 -61.10
N ALA A 54 32.07 -49.83 -62.07
CA ALA A 54 33.44 -50.03 -62.56
C ALA A 54 34.50 -49.73 -61.51
N LEU A 55 34.24 -48.76 -60.61
CA LEU A 55 35.10 -48.48 -59.47
C LEU A 55 35.04 -49.60 -58.43
N GLU A 56 33.84 -50.13 -58.14
CA GLU A 56 33.67 -51.27 -57.25
C GLU A 56 34.34 -52.54 -57.79
N GLU A 57 34.20 -52.84 -59.08
CA GLU A 57 34.81 -54.00 -59.73
C GLU A 57 36.34 -53.87 -59.79
N SER A 58 36.87 -52.65 -59.98
CA SER A 58 38.31 -52.35 -59.86
C SER A 58 38.83 -52.43 -58.42
N ALA A 59 37.97 -52.23 -57.41
CA ALA A 59 38.33 -52.30 -56.00
C ALA A 59 38.15 -53.71 -55.40
N ALA A 60 37.31 -54.56 -56.01
CA ALA A 60 36.91 -55.89 -55.53
C ALA A 60 38.05 -56.94 -55.45
N GLY A 61 39.28 -56.59 -55.86
CA GLY A 61 40.46 -57.45 -55.73
C GLY A 61 41.63 -56.81 -54.99
N HIS A 62 41.46 -55.64 -54.39
CA HIS A 62 42.53 -54.90 -53.70
C HIS A 62 42.23 -54.82 -52.21
N GLU A 63 42.55 -55.91 -51.52
CA GLU A 63 42.52 -55.90 -50.06
C GLU A 63 43.63 -54.97 -49.53
N LEU A 64 43.28 -54.11 -48.57
CA LEU A 64 44.27 -53.30 -47.88
C LEU A 64 45.32 -54.23 -47.27
N SER A 65 46.60 -53.86 -47.37
CA SER A 65 47.66 -54.64 -46.72
C SER A 65 47.41 -54.71 -45.21
N GLU A 66 47.74 -55.83 -44.58
CA GLU A 66 47.58 -56.00 -43.13
C GLU A 66 48.33 -54.93 -42.32
N SER A 67 49.42 -54.39 -42.87
CA SER A 67 50.14 -53.24 -42.30
C SER A 67 49.23 -52.00 -42.22
N ILE A 68 48.56 -51.64 -43.32
CA ILE A 68 47.64 -50.49 -43.35
C ILE A 68 46.43 -50.71 -42.44
N LYS A 69 45.85 -51.92 -42.43
CA LYS A 69 44.74 -52.26 -41.52
C LYS A 69 45.16 -52.14 -40.05
N SER A 70 46.37 -52.60 -39.71
CA SER A 70 46.92 -52.49 -38.36
C SER A 70 47.15 -51.04 -37.94
N SER A 71 47.77 -50.22 -38.81
CA SER A 71 47.96 -48.78 -38.56
C SER A 71 46.64 -48.04 -38.39
N LEU A 72 45.63 -48.33 -39.21
CA LEU A 72 44.29 -47.75 -39.06
C LEU A 72 43.66 -48.13 -37.72
N ARG A 73 43.72 -49.42 -37.32
CA ARG A 73 43.21 -49.85 -36.01
C ARG A 73 43.93 -49.17 -34.86
N ALA A 74 45.25 -48.99 -34.95
CA ALA A 74 46.04 -48.30 -33.93
C ALA A 74 45.63 -46.82 -33.80
N GLU A 75 45.47 -46.11 -34.92
CA GLU A 75 45.02 -44.71 -34.90
C GLU A 75 43.57 -44.58 -34.41
N PHE A 76 42.66 -45.45 -34.84
CA PHE A 76 41.29 -45.47 -34.29
C PHE A 76 41.28 -45.77 -32.79
N GLY A 77 42.12 -46.69 -32.32
CA GLY A 77 42.29 -46.98 -30.90
C GLY A 77 42.80 -45.76 -30.12
N ARG A 78 43.79 -45.05 -30.67
CA ARG A 78 44.34 -43.82 -30.08
C ARG A 78 43.27 -42.72 -30.00
N VAL A 79 42.52 -42.48 -31.08
CA VAL A 79 41.44 -41.49 -31.11
C VAL A 79 40.31 -41.88 -30.16
N ALA A 80 39.89 -43.14 -30.13
CA ALA A 80 38.87 -43.62 -29.21
C ALA A 80 39.31 -43.44 -27.74
N GLN A 81 40.59 -43.66 -27.43
CA GLN A 81 41.11 -43.44 -26.09
C GLN A 81 41.07 -41.96 -25.70
N ILE A 82 41.44 -41.05 -26.62
CA ILE A 82 41.35 -39.59 -26.39
C ILE A 82 39.91 -39.17 -26.14
N ILE A 83 38.96 -39.64 -26.96
CA ILE A 83 37.54 -39.32 -26.78
C ILE A 83 37.03 -39.80 -25.42
N ARG A 84 37.41 -41.03 -25.00
CA ARG A 84 37.01 -41.56 -23.68
C ARG A 84 37.59 -40.75 -22.53
N THR A 85 38.83 -40.29 -22.64
CA THR A 85 39.44 -39.45 -21.60
C THR A 85 38.77 -38.08 -21.55
N ASP A 86 38.48 -37.48 -22.71
CA ASP A 86 37.82 -36.17 -22.78
C ASP A 86 36.38 -36.26 -22.24
N GLU A 87 35.64 -37.31 -22.58
CA GLU A 87 34.29 -37.57 -22.05
C GLU A 87 34.32 -37.75 -20.52
N ALA A 88 35.29 -38.50 -19.99
CA ALA A 88 35.44 -38.69 -18.55
C ALA A 88 35.76 -37.38 -17.81
N VAL A 89 36.60 -36.52 -18.39
CA VAL A 89 36.91 -35.19 -17.85
C VAL A 89 35.66 -34.31 -17.89
N LEU A 90 34.95 -34.25 -19.01
CA LEU A 90 33.72 -33.47 -19.15
C LEU A 90 32.64 -33.93 -18.17
N ARG A 91 32.45 -35.24 -18.01
CA ARG A 91 31.52 -35.79 -17.03
C ARG A 91 31.84 -35.34 -15.61
N THR A 92 33.11 -35.45 -15.21
CA THR A 92 33.56 -34.99 -13.88
C THR A 92 33.32 -33.49 -13.69
N GLN A 93 33.56 -32.68 -14.73
CA GLN A 93 33.31 -31.23 -14.67
C GLN A 93 31.82 -30.91 -14.52
N ILE A 94 30.94 -31.59 -15.28
CA ILE A 94 29.49 -31.42 -15.19
C ILE A 94 28.98 -31.85 -13.82
N GLU A 95 29.48 -32.98 -13.29
CA GLU A 95 29.11 -33.46 -11.95
C GLU A 95 29.53 -32.46 -10.86
N ALA A 96 30.72 -31.88 -10.96
CA ALA A 96 31.18 -30.83 -10.03
C ALA A 96 30.30 -29.57 -10.11
N GLN A 97 29.96 -29.11 -11.31
CA GLN A 97 29.07 -27.96 -11.51
C GLN A 97 27.65 -28.23 -11.00
N LEU A 98 27.14 -29.46 -11.19
CA LEU A 98 25.84 -29.86 -10.68
C LEU A 98 25.83 -29.87 -9.15
N GLN A 99 26.91 -30.32 -8.53
CA GLN A 99 27.05 -30.27 -7.08
C GLN A 99 27.11 -28.82 -6.57
N GLU A 100 27.94 -27.97 -7.17
CA GLU A 100 28.05 -26.55 -6.78
C GLU A 100 26.71 -25.82 -6.92
N THR A 101 26.00 -26.02 -8.03
CA THR A 101 24.68 -25.42 -8.23
C THR A 101 23.62 -25.94 -7.26
N ALA A 102 23.68 -27.21 -6.87
CA ALA A 102 22.80 -27.78 -5.86
C ALA A 102 23.08 -27.19 -4.46
N GLU A 103 24.34 -26.97 -4.11
CA GLU A 103 24.74 -26.32 -2.86
C GLU A 103 24.27 -24.85 -2.82
N LEU A 104 24.48 -24.10 -3.90
CA LEU A 104 24.00 -22.72 -4.03
C LEU A 104 22.47 -22.63 -3.97
N LEU A 105 21.76 -23.56 -4.61
CA LEU A 105 20.30 -23.61 -4.54
C LEU A 105 19.85 -23.82 -3.10
N LYS A 106 20.43 -24.80 -2.40
CA LYS A 106 20.12 -25.08 -1.00
C LYS A 106 20.39 -23.88 -0.08
N GLU A 107 21.51 -23.18 -0.27
CA GLU A 107 21.81 -21.96 0.49
C GLU A 107 20.78 -20.86 0.21
N SER A 108 20.41 -20.67 -1.06
CA SER A 108 19.41 -19.67 -1.45
C SER A 108 18.02 -19.96 -0.87
N GLU A 109 17.62 -21.23 -0.83
CA GLU A 109 16.34 -21.67 -0.24
C GLU A 109 16.34 -21.45 1.28
N ALA A 110 17.43 -21.78 1.96
CA ALA A 110 17.57 -21.53 3.39
C ALA A 110 17.48 -20.03 3.72
N ARG A 111 18.18 -19.19 2.94
CA ARG A 111 18.13 -17.72 3.08
C ARG A 111 16.74 -17.17 2.79
N TYR A 112 16.04 -17.71 1.81
CA TYR A 112 14.66 -17.31 1.50
C TYR A 112 13.71 -17.64 2.66
N GLN A 113 13.82 -18.82 3.26
CA GLN A 113 13.02 -19.22 4.42
C GLN A 113 13.30 -18.33 5.64
N GLU A 114 14.56 -17.98 5.87
CA GLU A 114 14.95 -17.05 6.94
C GLU A 114 14.32 -15.67 6.74
N LEU A 115 14.45 -15.10 5.54
CA LEU A 115 13.87 -13.79 5.19
C LEU A 115 12.35 -13.80 5.28
N GLU A 116 11.70 -14.87 4.85
CA GLU A 116 10.25 -15.00 4.96
C GLU A 116 9.79 -15.08 6.42
N THR A 117 10.55 -15.77 7.28
CA THR A 117 10.28 -15.81 8.72
C THR A 117 10.46 -14.42 9.36
N GLN A 118 11.53 -13.70 9.02
CA GLN A 118 11.76 -12.32 9.48
C GLN A 118 10.63 -11.38 9.04
N ARG A 119 10.20 -11.48 7.77
CA ARG A 119 9.09 -10.70 7.24
C ARG A 119 7.80 -10.95 8.03
N GLN A 120 7.51 -12.20 8.35
CA GLN A 120 6.31 -12.56 9.12
C GLN A 120 6.35 -12.04 10.55
N THR A 121 7.51 -12.10 11.22
CA THR A 121 7.66 -11.60 12.60
C THR A 121 7.57 -10.07 12.65
N GLU A 122 8.18 -9.38 11.71
CA GLU A 122 8.06 -7.92 11.57
C GLU A 122 6.62 -7.50 11.28
N GLN A 123 5.94 -8.20 10.37
CA GLN A 123 4.54 -7.95 10.05
C GLN A 123 3.63 -8.14 11.27
N ALA A 124 3.82 -9.22 12.04
CA ALA A 124 3.06 -9.46 13.27
C ALA A 124 3.32 -8.36 14.32
N THR A 125 4.58 -7.94 14.48
CA THR A 125 4.96 -6.87 15.43
C THR A 125 4.35 -5.53 15.03
N ALA A 126 4.36 -5.20 13.74
CA ALA A 126 3.72 -4.00 13.21
C ALA A 126 2.21 -4.00 13.43
N GLN A 127 1.53 -5.13 13.18
CA GLN A 127 0.09 -5.28 13.44
C GLN A 127 -0.25 -5.10 14.92
N GLN A 128 0.53 -5.69 15.83
CA GLN A 128 0.34 -5.50 17.27
C GLN A 128 0.54 -4.04 17.69
N SER A 129 1.53 -3.36 17.11
CA SER A 129 1.79 -1.95 17.38
C SER A 129 0.65 -1.06 16.89
N ILE A 130 0.10 -1.33 15.71
CA ILE A 130 -1.08 -0.62 15.17
C ILE A 130 -2.27 -0.76 16.13
N LEU A 131 -2.62 -1.99 16.53
CA LEU A 131 -3.74 -2.23 17.45
C LEU A 131 -3.54 -1.54 18.81
N SER A 132 -2.31 -1.51 19.32
CA SER A 132 -1.98 -0.79 20.56
C SER A 132 -2.17 0.72 20.42
N LEU A 133 -1.71 1.29 19.30
CA LEU A 133 -1.86 2.71 19.01
C LEU A 133 -3.33 3.10 18.79
N GLU A 134 -4.10 2.28 18.08
CA GLU A 134 -5.55 2.49 17.90
C GLU A 134 -6.29 2.49 19.24
N LYS A 135 -5.94 1.56 20.14
CA LYS A 135 -6.49 1.54 21.50
C LYS A 135 -6.13 2.80 22.30
N GLN A 136 -4.88 3.27 22.20
CA GLN A 136 -4.45 4.50 22.87
C GLN A 136 -5.15 5.73 22.29
N LEU A 137 -5.35 5.77 20.98
CA LEU A 137 -6.04 6.85 20.29
C LEU A 137 -7.50 6.92 20.74
N SER A 138 -8.22 5.80 20.71
CA SER A 138 -9.61 5.72 21.21
C SER A 138 -9.73 6.14 22.68
N ALA A 139 -8.82 5.69 23.56
CA ALA A 139 -8.83 6.11 24.96
C ALA A 139 -8.55 7.62 25.15
N ARG A 140 -7.74 8.23 24.27
CA ARG A 140 -7.50 9.67 24.27
C ARG A 140 -8.69 10.45 23.74
N GLU A 141 -9.38 9.96 22.72
CA GLU A 141 -10.62 10.54 22.21
C GLU A 141 -11.71 10.57 23.28
N GLU A 142 -11.97 9.44 23.96
CA GLU A 142 -12.91 9.38 25.09
C GLU A 142 -12.54 10.36 26.22
N ARG A 143 -11.24 10.55 26.45
CA ARG A 143 -10.76 11.52 27.44
C ARG A 143 -11.00 12.95 27.00
N ILE A 144 -10.83 13.27 25.71
CA ILE A 144 -11.14 14.59 25.15
C ILE A 144 -12.64 14.86 25.31
N ASP A 145 -13.51 13.95 24.89
CA ASP A 145 -14.97 14.10 25.02
C ASP A 145 -15.39 14.35 26.48
N THR A 146 -14.79 13.61 27.43
CA THR A 146 -15.03 13.80 28.86
C THR A 146 -14.61 15.20 29.33
N LEU A 147 -13.45 15.68 28.88
CA LEU A 147 -12.94 17.01 29.25
C LEU A 147 -13.78 18.12 28.61
N GLU A 148 -14.22 17.96 27.37
CA GLU A 148 -15.12 18.90 26.70
C GLU A 148 -16.46 19.02 27.44
N TYR A 149 -17.04 17.89 27.86
CA TYR A 149 -18.22 17.88 28.71
C TYR A 149 -18.00 18.63 30.03
N GLN A 150 -16.87 18.39 30.71
CA GLN A 150 -16.52 19.09 31.95
C GLN A 150 -16.34 20.59 31.75
N ILE A 151 -15.69 21.00 30.66
CA ILE A 151 -15.51 22.42 30.30
C ILE A 151 -16.87 23.08 30.07
N GLN A 152 -17.78 22.41 29.37
CA GLN A 152 -19.14 22.92 29.16
C GLN A 152 -19.88 23.05 30.49
N GLU A 153 -19.85 22.03 31.34
CA GLU A 153 -20.48 22.07 32.66
C GLU A 153 -19.95 23.22 33.53
N PHE A 154 -18.63 23.42 33.56
CA PHE A 154 -18.03 24.55 34.29
C PHE A 154 -18.39 25.90 33.68
N SER A 155 -18.47 26.01 32.36
CA SER A 155 -18.89 27.23 31.67
C SER A 155 -20.32 27.62 32.05
N GLU A 156 -21.23 26.65 32.08
CA GLU A 156 -22.63 26.87 32.50
C GLU A 156 -22.72 27.29 33.97
N LYS A 157 -21.95 26.65 34.86
CA LYS A 157 -21.87 27.03 36.28
C LYS A 157 -21.33 28.45 36.47
N LEU A 158 -20.24 28.81 35.78
CA LEU A 158 -19.67 30.16 35.84
C LEU A 158 -20.66 31.21 35.33
N LYS A 159 -21.39 30.90 34.26
CA LYS A 159 -22.45 31.78 33.75
C LYS A 159 -23.58 31.96 34.76
N ALA A 160 -24.01 30.89 35.44
CA ALA A 160 -25.04 30.97 36.48
C ALA A 160 -24.59 31.85 37.66
N ILE A 161 -23.37 31.63 38.18
CA ILE A 161 -22.78 32.43 39.26
C ILE A 161 -22.68 33.90 38.84
N TRP A 162 -22.25 34.18 37.61
CA TRP A 162 -22.16 35.54 37.10
C TRP A 162 -23.52 36.24 37.03
N ILE A 163 -24.57 35.53 36.60
CA ILE A 163 -25.94 36.05 36.59
C ILE A 163 -26.40 36.34 38.02
N GLU A 164 -26.23 35.40 38.94
CA GLU A 164 -26.59 35.53 40.35
C GLU A 164 -25.91 36.75 40.99
N GLN A 165 -24.58 36.83 40.89
CA GLN A 165 -23.81 37.96 41.41
C GLN A 165 -24.26 39.30 40.82
N ASN A 166 -24.54 39.36 39.51
CA ASN A 166 -25.03 40.59 38.90
C ASN A 166 -26.44 40.97 39.38
N THR A 167 -27.32 39.99 39.61
CA THR A 167 -28.64 40.25 40.20
C THR A 167 -28.55 40.73 41.64
N GLU A 168 -27.64 40.19 42.44
CA GLU A 168 -27.38 40.65 43.81
C GLU A 168 -26.82 42.07 43.83
N HIS A 169 -25.86 42.39 42.96
CA HIS A 169 -25.34 43.76 42.82
C HIS A 169 -26.44 44.75 42.43
N HIS A 170 -27.32 44.40 41.49
CA HIS A 170 -28.46 45.26 41.14
C HIS A 170 -29.46 45.41 42.30
N ALA A 171 -29.71 44.35 43.06
CA ALA A 171 -30.59 44.39 44.23
C ALA A 171 -29.99 45.27 45.35
N ALA A 172 -28.69 45.13 45.61
CA ALA A 172 -27.94 45.93 46.58
C ALA A 172 -27.95 47.42 46.19
N ALA A 173 -27.63 47.76 44.93
CA ALA A 173 -27.67 49.13 44.44
C ALA A 173 -29.08 49.76 44.55
N LYS A 174 -30.13 48.98 44.30
CA LYS A 174 -31.52 49.42 44.48
C LYS A 174 -31.89 49.63 45.95
N ALA A 175 -31.38 48.78 46.85
CA ALA A 175 -31.59 48.91 48.28
C ALA A 175 -30.86 50.15 48.83
N GLU A 176 -29.63 50.38 48.39
CA GLU A 176 -28.83 51.57 48.70
C GLU A 176 -29.54 52.86 48.26
N GLY A 177 -29.96 52.95 46.99
CA GLY A 177 -30.71 54.12 46.52
C GLY A 177 -32.06 54.36 47.23
N ARG A 178 -32.70 53.29 47.76
CA ARG A 178 -33.88 53.45 48.63
C ARG A 178 -33.54 53.95 50.03
N ALA A 179 -32.42 53.51 50.58
CA ALA A 179 -31.92 53.97 51.86
C ALA A 179 -31.55 55.46 51.80
N GLU A 180 -30.86 55.89 50.73
CA GLU A 180 -30.53 57.29 50.47
C GLU A 180 -31.79 58.17 50.39
N LEU A 181 -32.81 57.75 49.61
CA LEU A 181 -34.09 58.47 49.53
C LEU A 181 -34.82 58.54 50.88
N ALA A 182 -34.76 57.47 51.67
CA ALA A 182 -35.35 57.44 53.01
C ALA A 182 -34.62 58.39 53.96
N GLU A 183 -33.28 58.47 53.88
CA GLU A 183 -32.46 59.40 54.66
C GLU A 183 -32.77 60.85 54.28
N GLU A 184 -32.85 61.18 52.99
CA GLU A 184 -33.28 62.51 52.52
C GLU A 184 -34.68 62.88 53.04
N MET A 185 -35.60 61.93 53.05
CA MET A 185 -36.96 62.13 53.56
C MET A 185 -36.98 62.34 55.09
N ILE A 186 -36.17 61.60 55.84
CA ILE A 186 -36.00 61.80 57.29
C ILE A 186 -35.45 63.21 57.55
N ILE A 187 -34.38 63.62 56.86
CA ILE A 187 -33.80 64.97 56.99
C ILE A 187 -34.85 66.05 56.70
N LYS A 188 -35.67 65.86 55.66
CA LYS A 188 -36.76 66.78 55.30
C LYS A 188 -37.84 66.84 56.39
N LEU A 189 -38.25 65.70 56.93
CA LEU A 189 -39.24 65.64 58.01
C LEU A 189 -38.70 66.23 59.31
N GLU A 190 -37.44 65.98 59.66
CA GLU A 190 -36.77 66.60 60.82
C GLU A 190 -36.73 68.14 60.67
N THR A 191 -36.40 68.63 59.47
CA THR A 191 -36.43 70.07 59.16
C THR A 191 -37.85 70.64 59.31
N GLN A 192 -38.86 69.95 58.79
CA GLN A 192 -40.26 70.35 58.94
C GLN A 192 -40.72 70.35 60.41
N LEU A 193 -40.35 69.33 61.18
CA LEU A 193 -40.66 69.22 62.61
C LEU A 193 -40.00 70.33 63.41
N ALA A 194 -38.74 70.66 63.11
CA ALA A 194 -38.04 71.78 63.72
C ALA A 194 -38.72 73.12 63.42
N ASN A 195 -39.16 73.34 62.17
CA ASN A 195 -39.92 74.53 61.78
C ASN A 195 -41.28 74.59 62.47
N ALA A 196 -42.04 73.51 62.50
CA ALA A 196 -43.33 73.43 63.20
C ALA A 196 -43.19 73.66 64.71
N SER A 197 -42.10 73.17 65.32
CA SER A 197 -41.79 73.42 66.73
C SER A 197 -41.47 74.89 66.99
N ARG A 198 -40.73 75.55 66.09
CA ARG A 198 -40.50 77.00 66.15
C ARG A 198 -41.81 77.78 66.01
N GLU A 199 -42.67 77.41 65.08
CA GLU A 199 -44.00 78.03 64.90
C GLU A 199 -44.90 77.83 66.14
N GLN A 200 -44.89 76.64 66.74
CA GLN A 200 -45.63 76.39 67.97
C GLN A 200 -45.13 77.27 69.11
N GLU A 201 -43.83 77.47 69.22
CA GLU A 201 -43.23 78.32 70.25
C GLU A 201 -43.54 79.81 70.02
N THR A 202 -43.50 80.29 68.77
CA THR A 202 -43.91 81.67 68.46
C THR A 202 -45.40 81.89 68.73
N LEU A 203 -46.26 80.92 68.41
CA LEU A 203 -47.69 80.97 68.74
C LEU A 203 -47.94 80.94 70.26
N LYS A 204 -47.20 80.14 71.03
CA LYS A 204 -47.28 80.16 72.50
C LYS A 204 -46.86 81.51 73.07
N GLN A 205 -45.78 82.11 72.56
CA GLN A 205 -45.33 83.43 72.96
C GLN A 205 -46.36 84.51 72.61
N ALA A 206 -46.97 84.44 71.42
CA ALA A 206 -48.05 85.33 70.99
C ALA A 206 -49.31 85.17 71.86
N LEU A 207 -49.70 83.94 72.19
CA LEU A 207 -50.81 83.64 73.09
C LEU A 207 -50.55 84.25 74.48
N LYS A 208 -49.36 84.03 75.05
CA LYS A 208 -48.97 84.62 76.34
C LYS A 208 -48.99 86.15 76.29
N ALA A 209 -48.53 86.76 75.19
CA ALA A 209 -48.61 88.20 74.99
C ALA A 209 -50.07 88.70 74.92
N ALA A 210 -50.94 87.97 74.22
CA ALA A 210 -52.37 88.28 74.14
C ALA A 210 -53.06 88.11 75.50
N GLU A 211 -52.74 87.06 76.28
CA GLU A 211 -53.23 86.88 77.66
C GLU A 211 -52.82 88.05 78.55
N ILE A 212 -51.57 88.54 78.43
CA ILE A 212 -51.10 89.74 79.12
C ILE A 212 -51.90 90.97 78.68
N GLN A 213 -52.12 91.19 77.38
CA GLN A 213 -52.94 92.30 76.89
C GLN A 213 -54.38 92.24 77.40
N VAL A 214 -55.00 91.06 77.40
CA VAL A 214 -56.34 90.85 77.96
C VAL A 214 -56.35 91.14 79.46
N ALA A 215 -55.32 90.74 80.21
CA ALA A 215 -55.19 91.08 81.63
C ALA A 215 -55.04 92.59 81.85
N VAL A 216 -54.28 93.30 81.00
CA VAL A 216 -54.13 94.77 81.03
C VAL A 216 -55.45 95.48 80.67
N LEU A 217 -56.20 94.98 79.70
CA LEU A 217 -57.52 95.54 79.35
C LEU A 217 -58.55 95.28 80.44
N LYS A 218 -58.51 94.10 81.09
CA LYS A 218 -59.36 93.81 82.27
C LYS A 218 -58.99 94.67 83.48
N SER A 219 -57.71 95.01 83.68
CA SER A 219 -57.31 95.92 84.76
C SER A 219 -57.67 97.38 84.45
N HIS A 220 -57.66 97.81 83.18
CA HIS A 220 -58.18 99.12 82.77
C HIS A 220 -59.70 99.22 82.95
N ALA A 221 -60.46 98.17 82.59
CA ALA A 221 -61.91 98.12 82.82
C ALA A 221 -62.32 98.09 84.31
N ALA A 222 -61.38 97.77 85.21
CA ALA A 222 -61.57 97.82 86.67
C ALA A 222 -61.20 99.19 87.30
N ILE A 223 -60.65 100.12 86.52
CA ILE A 223 -60.31 101.49 86.96
C ILE A 223 -61.36 102.51 86.49
N GLU A 224 -62.22 102.14 85.53
CA GLU A 224 -63.32 102.97 85.00
C GLU A 224 -64.72 102.66 85.61
N ASN A 225 -64.78 101.85 86.66
CA ASN A 225 -65.98 101.64 87.52
C ASN A 225 -65.64 101.96 88.98
#